data_AF-A0A6P6EKG1-F1
#
_entry.id   AF-A0A6P6EKG1-F1
#
_cell.length_a   1.000
_cell.length_b   1.000
_cell.length_c   1.000
_cell.angle_alpha   90.00
_cell.angle_beta   90.00
_cell.angle_gamma   90.00
#
_symmetry.space_group_name_H-M   'P 1'
#
loop_
_entity.id
_entity.type
_entity.pdbx_description
1 polymer ?
#
loop_
_entity_poly.entity_id
_entity_poly.type
_entity_poly.pdbx_seq_one_letter_code
_entity_poly.pdbx_strand_id
1 'polypeptide(L)'
;MSVNYAAGLSPYADKGKCGLPEIFDPPEELDQKVWELARLVWQSSNVVFHTGAGISTASGIPDFRGPHGVWTMEERGLAPKFDTTFESARPTCTHMALVQLERVGLLRFLVSQNVDGLHVRSGFPRDKLAELHGNMFIEECAKCKTGELRDTILDWEDSLPERDLALADEASRNADLSITLGTSLQIRPSGNLPLATKRRGGRLVIVNLQPTKHDRQADLRIHGYVDDVMARLMRHLGLGIPTWHGPRVLERALPLLPRPPAPQLKPKEDSEEKSTACLNGSVPPQPKPEPCTPKMERPDSPGPHQPSKRLKAEAVPS
;
A
#
# COMPACT_ATOMS: atom_id res chain seq x y z
N MET A 1 -21.60 -19.04 -10.88
CA MET A 1 -20.76 -17.84 -10.70
C MET A 1 -19.82 -18.14 -9.54
N SER A 2 -18.53 -18.34 -9.84
CA SER A 2 -17.54 -18.72 -8.83
C SER A 2 -17.29 -17.54 -7.90
N VAL A 3 -17.80 -17.64 -6.68
CA VAL A 3 -17.52 -16.69 -5.59
C VAL A 3 -16.06 -16.73 -5.13
N ASN A 4 -15.24 -17.66 -5.63
CA ASN A 4 -13.84 -17.81 -5.26
C ASN A 4 -13.03 -18.33 -6.45
N TYR A 5 -12.38 -17.45 -7.23
CA TYR A 5 -11.51 -17.88 -8.35
C TYR A 5 -10.35 -18.74 -7.86
N ALA A 6 -9.90 -18.54 -6.61
CA ALA A 6 -8.82 -19.32 -6.03
C ALA A 6 -9.17 -20.81 -5.91
N ALA A 7 -10.46 -21.16 -5.86
CA ALA A 7 -10.91 -22.55 -5.85
C ALA A 7 -10.71 -23.27 -7.21
N GLY A 8 -10.50 -22.52 -8.30
CA GLY A 8 -10.22 -23.06 -9.62
C GLY A 8 -8.73 -23.23 -9.92
N LEU A 9 -7.84 -22.77 -9.05
CA LEU A 9 -6.38 -22.87 -9.26
C LEU A 9 -5.87 -24.26 -8.90
N SER A 10 -4.82 -24.69 -9.60
CA SER A 10 -4.11 -25.92 -9.25
C SER A 10 -3.53 -25.85 -7.82
N PRO A 11 -3.41 -26.99 -7.12
CA PRO A 11 -2.70 -27.05 -5.85
C PRO A 11 -1.26 -26.54 -6.02
N TYR A 12 -0.81 -25.69 -5.10
CA TYR A 12 0.54 -25.13 -5.15
C TYR A 12 1.10 -24.95 -3.75
N ALA A 13 2.30 -25.49 -3.50
CA ALA A 13 2.87 -25.57 -2.16
C ALA A 13 3.35 -24.20 -1.62
N ASP A 14 3.89 -23.33 -2.47
CA ASP A 14 4.41 -22.03 -2.06
C ASP A 14 3.38 -20.92 -2.27
N LYS A 15 2.53 -20.69 -1.27
CA LYS A 15 1.61 -19.55 -1.25
C LYS A 15 2.27 -18.25 -0.75
N GLY A 16 3.55 -18.28 -0.36
CA GLY A 16 4.28 -17.18 0.25
C GLY A 16 3.99 -17.02 1.76
N LYS A 17 4.35 -15.87 2.33
CA LYS A 17 4.09 -15.55 3.74
C LYS A 17 2.66 -15.02 3.91
N CYS A 18 1.84 -15.75 4.65
CA CYS A 18 0.44 -15.44 4.94
C CYS A 18 0.25 -14.99 6.39
N GLY A 19 -0.79 -14.19 6.64
CA GLY A 19 -1.24 -13.81 7.98
C GLY A 19 -0.22 -13.02 8.81
N LEU A 20 0.71 -12.29 8.19
CA LEU A 20 1.64 -11.42 8.91
C LEU A 20 0.86 -10.33 9.69
N PRO A 21 1.38 -9.87 10.85
CA PRO A 21 0.74 -8.79 11.60
C PRO A 21 0.60 -7.51 10.76
N GLU A 22 -0.52 -6.83 10.93
CA GLU A 22 -0.73 -5.49 10.37
C GLU A 22 -0.02 -4.43 11.23
N ILE A 23 0.41 -3.36 10.57
CA ILE A 23 1.07 -2.20 11.14
C ILE A 23 0.18 -0.99 10.82
N PHE A 24 0.09 -0.07 11.77
CA PHE A 24 -0.69 1.16 11.63
C PHE A 24 0.19 2.33 12.06
N ASP A 25 0.47 3.24 11.14
CA ASP A 25 1.14 4.49 11.46
C ASP A 25 0.18 5.35 12.32
N PRO A 26 0.65 5.99 13.41
CA PRO A 26 -0.16 6.93 14.18
C PRO A 26 -0.71 8.07 13.30
N PRO A 27 -1.87 8.67 13.64
CA PRO A 27 -2.53 9.66 12.79
C PRO A 27 -1.63 10.82 12.32
N GLU A 28 -0.79 11.37 13.21
CA GLU A 28 0.14 12.46 12.88
C GLU A 28 1.25 12.02 11.90
N GLU A 29 1.82 10.83 12.12
CA GLU A 29 2.83 10.25 11.21
C GLU A 29 2.22 9.93 9.85
N LEU A 30 1.00 9.38 9.84
CA LEU A 30 0.25 9.11 8.62
C LEU A 30 0.04 10.39 7.81
N ASP A 31 -0.42 11.47 8.45
CA ASP A 31 -0.59 12.76 7.77
C ASP A 31 0.71 13.30 7.18
N GLN A 32 1.81 13.24 7.93
CA GLN A 32 3.12 13.68 7.45
C GLN A 32 3.59 12.85 6.24
N LYS A 33 3.41 11.53 6.29
CA LYS A 33 3.78 10.63 5.19
C LYS A 33 2.91 10.86 3.95
N VAL A 34 1.61 11.09 4.10
CA VAL A 34 0.73 11.37 2.97
C VAL A 34 1.02 12.75 2.36
N TRP A 35 1.42 13.73 3.16
CA TRP A 35 1.94 15.00 2.64
C TRP A 35 3.23 14.81 1.83
N GLU A 36 4.18 14.00 2.34
CA GLU A 36 5.40 13.65 1.61
C GLU A 36 5.09 12.89 0.31
N LEU A 37 4.10 12.00 0.31
CA LEU A 37 3.60 11.36 -0.90
C LEU A 37 3.07 12.38 -1.92
N ALA A 38 2.27 13.36 -1.48
CA ALA A 38 1.81 14.44 -2.35
C ALA A 38 2.99 15.24 -2.95
N ARG A 39 4.01 15.52 -2.13
CA ARG A 39 5.26 16.17 -2.56
C ARG A 39 5.98 15.37 -3.64
N LEU A 40 6.13 14.06 -3.45
CA LEU A 40 6.75 13.19 -4.45
C LEU A 40 5.93 13.18 -5.75
N VAL A 41 4.60 13.10 -5.68
CA VAL A 41 3.73 13.14 -6.86
C VAL A 41 3.87 14.47 -7.61
N TRP A 42 3.92 15.62 -6.94
CA TRP A 42 4.11 16.92 -7.60
C TRP A 42 5.45 17.07 -8.30
N GLN A 43 6.51 16.48 -7.74
CA GLN A 43 7.87 16.58 -8.28
C GLN A 43 8.15 15.57 -9.39
N SER A 44 7.33 14.53 -9.51
CA SER A 44 7.53 13.44 -10.44
C SER A 44 6.90 13.75 -11.79
N SER A 45 7.61 13.44 -12.87
CA SER A 45 7.13 13.59 -14.24
C SER A 45 6.44 12.33 -14.74
N ASN A 46 6.80 11.15 -14.19
CA ASN A 46 6.31 9.86 -14.65
C ASN A 46 6.00 8.93 -13.46
N VAL A 47 4.76 9.02 -12.97
CA VAL A 47 4.27 8.23 -11.85
C VAL A 47 3.58 6.96 -12.33
N VAL A 48 4.01 5.80 -11.83
CA VAL A 48 3.40 4.49 -12.09
C VAL A 48 2.84 3.92 -10.79
N PHE A 49 1.59 3.45 -10.85
CA PHE A 49 0.94 2.79 -9.72
C PHE A 49 0.93 1.27 -9.90
N HIS A 50 1.11 0.55 -8.81
CA HIS A 50 1.09 -0.91 -8.74
C HIS A 50 0.07 -1.34 -7.71
N THR A 51 -0.95 -2.08 -8.12
CA THR A 51 -2.07 -2.44 -7.23
C THR A 51 -2.16 -3.94 -7.00
N GLY A 52 -2.58 -4.31 -5.80
CA GLY A 52 -2.93 -5.68 -5.45
C GLY A 52 -4.23 -5.75 -4.65
N ALA A 53 -4.56 -6.95 -4.16
CA ALA A 53 -5.89 -7.25 -3.64
C ALA A 53 -6.32 -6.36 -2.45
N GLY A 54 -5.36 -5.77 -1.73
CA GLY A 54 -5.63 -4.86 -0.62
C GLY A 54 -6.42 -3.60 -1.00
N ILE A 55 -6.45 -3.19 -2.27
CA ILE A 55 -7.28 -2.05 -2.71
C ILE A 55 -8.77 -2.40 -2.86
N SER A 56 -9.10 -3.69 -2.88
CA SER A 56 -10.45 -4.21 -3.10
C SER A 56 -11.11 -4.74 -1.82
N THR A 57 -10.38 -4.82 -0.71
CA THR A 57 -10.91 -5.30 0.59
C THR A 57 -12.06 -4.46 1.11
N ALA A 58 -11.99 -3.13 0.96
CA ALA A 58 -13.08 -2.22 1.32
C ALA A 58 -14.35 -2.39 0.44
N SER A 59 -14.26 -3.12 -0.69
CA SER A 59 -15.42 -3.48 -1.52
C SER A 59 -16.07 -4.80 -1.12
N GLY A 60 -15.52 -5.51 -0.12
CA GLY A 60 -16.01 -6.82 0.33
C GLY A 60 -15.36 -8.03 -0.36
N ILE A 61 -14.31 -7.81 -1.17
CA ILE A 61 -13.50 -8.87 -1.79
C ILE A 61 -12.29 -9.15 -0.88
N PRO A 62 -12.11 -10.37 -0.34
CA PRO A 62 -10.96 -10.67 0.50
C PRO A 62 -9.65 -10.54 -0.28
N ASP A 63 -8.58 -10.18 0.42
CA ASP A 63 -7.23 -10.30 -0.15
C ASP A 63 -6.76 -11.76 -0.13
N PHE A 64 -5.50 -11.99 -0.49
CA PHE A 64 -4.91 -13.33 -0.47
C PHE A 64 -4.17 -13.68 0.82
N ARG A 65 -3.45 -12.73 1.43
CA ARG A 65 -2.42 -13.00 2.46
C ARG A 65 -2.57 -12.18 3.74
N GLY A 66 -3.60 -11.33 3.80
CA GLY A 66 -4.01 -10.60 4.99
C GLY A 66 -4.42 -11.53 6.13
N PRO A 67 -4.75 -11.01 7.31
CA PRO A 67 -5.17 -11.81 8.47
C PRO A 67 -6.34 -12.78 8.18
N HIS A 68 -7.19 -12.40 7.22
CA HIS A 68 -8.36 -13.15 6.73
C HIS A 68 -8.30 -13.42 5.22
N GLY A 69 -7.11 -13.34 4.62
CA GLY A 69 -6.93 -13.56 3.19
C GLY A 69 -7.16 -15.01 2.78
N VAL A 70 -7.46 -15.24 1.50
CA VAL A 70 -7.77 -16.57 0.94
C VAL A 70 -6.75 -17.64 1.34
N TRP A 71 -5.46 -17.39 1.15
CA TRP A 71 -4.39 -18.34 1.47
C TRP A 71 -4.16 -18.45 2.98
N THR A 72 -4.31 -17.37 3.73
CA THR A 72 -4.23 -17.40 5.20
C THR A 72 -5.32 -18.27 5.82
N MET A 73 -6.54 -18.21 5.27
CA MET A 73 -7.66 -19.01 5.75
C MET A 73 -7.49 -20.47 5.33
N GLU A 74 -7.05 -20.75 4.10
CA GLU A 74 -6.73 -22.10 3.63
C GLU A 74 -5.66 -22.77 4.51
N GLU A 75 -4.56 -22.09 4.83
CA GLU A 75 -3.51 -22.58 5.73
C GLU A 75 -4.04 -22.96 7.13
N ARG A 76 -5.15 -22.35 7.55
CA ARG A 76 -5.83 -22.61 8.82
C ARG A 76 -6.96 -23.64 8.70
N GLY A 77 -7.20 -24.20 7.52
CA GLY A 77 -8.33 -25.10 7.25
C GLY A 77 -9.69 -24.40 7.30
N LEU A 78 -9.73 -23.09 7.05
CA LEU A 78 -10.93 -22.26 7.08
C LEU A 78 -11.24 -21.70 5.68
N ALA A 79 -12.51 -21.37 5.44
CA ALA A 79 -12.91 -20.70 4.21
C ALA A 79 -12.77 -19.17 4.34
N PRO A 80 -12.33 -18.45 3.29
CA PRO A 80 -12.40 -17.00 3.25
C PRO A 80 -13.85 -16.52 3.17
N LYS A 81 -14.10 -15.31 3.68
CA LYS A 81 -15.41 -14.66 3.62
C LYS A 81 -15.45 -13.64 2.48
N PHE A 82 -16.48 -13.72 1.66
CA PHE A 82 -16.81 -12.72 0.65
C PHE A 82 -18.08 -11.98 1.09
N ASP A 83 -18.04 -10.65 1.14
CA ASP A 83 -19.20 -9.82 1.48
C ASP A 83 -19.94 -9.32 0.23
N THR A 84 -19.40 -9.62 -0.97
CA THR A 84 -19.97 -9.26 -2.27
C THR A 84 -19.65 -10.33 -3.32
N THR A 85 -20.32 -10.27 -4.48
CA THR A 85 -19.89 -11.00 -5.69
C THR A 85 -19.06 -10.08 -6.58
N PHE A 86 -18.25 -10.63 -7.50
CA PHE A 86 -17.49 -9.82 -8.45
C PHE A 86 -18.40 -8.91 -9.29
N GLU A 87 -19.59 -9.37 -9.67
CA GLU A 87 -20.56 -8.62 -10.46
C GLU A 87 -21.16 -7.45 -9.68
N SER A 88 -21.31 -7.60 -8.36
CA SER A 88 -21.94 -6.61 -7.47
C SER A 88 -20.91 -5.68 -6.82
N ALA A 89 -19.64 -6.06 -6.82
CA ALA A 89 -18.55 -5.28 -6.28
C ALA A 89 -18.46 -3.90 -6.96
N ARG A 90 -18.25 -2.88 -6.12
CA ARG A 90 -18.14 -1.49 -6.52
C ARG A 90 -16.68 -1.04 -6.40
N PRO A 91 -16.15 -0.24 -7.34
CA PRO A 91 -14.83 0.36 -7.19
C PRO A 91 -14.73 1.15 -5.88
N THR A 92 -13.62 0.96 -5.14
CA THR A 92 -13.35 1.65 -3.88
C THR A 92 -12.96 3.12 -4.11
N CYS A 93 -12.81 3.88 -3.02
CA CYS A 93 -12.28 5.25 -3.07
C CYS A 93 -10.94 5.30 -3.81
N THR A 94 -10.05 4.34 -3.52
CA THR A 94 -8.75 4.19 -4.20
C THR A 94 -8.89 3.99 -5.70
N HIS A 95 -9.79 3.12 -6.16
CA HIS A 95 -10.01 2.91 -7.61
C HIS A 95 -10.44 4.21 -8.29
N MET A 96 -11.39 4.93 -7.71
CA MET A 96 -11.90 6.18 -8.29
C MET A 96 -10.86 7.31 -8.22
N ALA A 97 -10.01 7.34 -7.20
CA ALA A 97 -8.88 8.27 -7.13
C ALA A 97 -7.89 8.03 -8.27
N LEU A 98 -7.57 6.76 -8.58
CA LEU A 98 -6.68 6.41 -9.70
C LEU A 98 -7.26 6.84 -11.05
N VAL A 99 -8.58 6.71 -11.27
CA VAL A 99 -9.26 7.25 -12.46
C VAL A 99 -9.04 8.75 -12.57
N GLN A 100 -9.19 9.50 -11.49
CA GLN A 100 -8.99 10.94 -11.52
C GLN A 100 -7.53 11.33 -11.78
N LEU A 101 -6.57 10.66 -11.13
CA LEU A 101 -5.15 10.90 -11.31
C LEU A 101 -4.72 10.69 -12.76
N GLU A 102 -5.26 9.67 -13.43
CA GLU A 102 -5.05 9.44 -14.86
C GLU A 102 -5.64 10.59 -15.69
N ARG A 103 -6.90 10.97 -15.43
CA ARG A 103 -7.59 12.03 -16.18
C ARG A 103 -6.90 13.38 -16.13
N VAL A 104 -6.22 13.70 -15.02
CA VAL A 104 -5.47 14.97 -14.87
C VAL A 104 -3.97 14.83 -15.20
N GLY A 105 -3.54 13.66 -15.68
CA GLY A 105 -2.17 13.41 -16.14
C GLY A 105 -1.14 13.33 -15.02
N LEU A 106 -1.55 12.96 -13.81
CA LEU A 106 -0.64 12.66 -12.68
C LEU A 106 -0.30 11.17 -12.58
N LEU A 107 -1.05 10.29 -13.25
CA LEU A 107 -0.76 8.86 -13.37
C LEU A 107 -0.41 8.55 -14.83
N ARG A 108 0.77 7.99 -15.06
CA ARG A 108 1.23 7.61 -16.41
C ARG A 108 0.75 6.23 -16.83
N PHE A 109 0.83 5.26 -15.92
CA PHE A 109 0.46 3.87 -16.16
C PHE A 109 0.06 3.17 -14.85
N LEU A 110 -0.83 2.20 -14.96
CA LEU A 110 -1.32 1.39 -13.86
C LEU A 110 -1.02 -0.09 -14.11
N VAL A 111 -0.33 -0.72 -13.16
CA VAL A 111 -0.03 -2.15 -13.18
C VAL A 111 -0.86 -2.81 -12.09
N SER A 112 -1.62 -3.85 -12.43
CA SER A 112 -2.50 -4.55 -11.49
C SER A 112 -2.18 -6.03 -11.44
N GLN A 113 -2.22 -6.58 -10.22
CA GLN A 113 -2.23 -8.03 -9.95
C GLN A 113 -3.67 -8.53 -9.69
N ASN A 114 -4.65 -7.64 -9.68
CA ASN A 114 -6.03 -8.01 -9.35
C ASN A 114 -6.73 -8.59 -10.58
N VAL A 115 -7.51 -9.63 -10.34
CA VAL A 115 -8.39 -10.27 -11.32
C VAL A 115 -9.86 -9.83 -11.19
N ASP A 116 -10.18 -9.00 -10.19
CA ASP A 116 -11.54 -8.59 -9.86
C ASP A 116 -12.22 -7.69 -10.91
N GLY A 117 -11.48 -7.19 -11.90
CA GLY A 117 -11.96 -6.32 -12.97
C GLY A 117 -12.44 -4.93 -12.55
N LEU A 118 -12.23 -4.51 -11.29
CA LEU A 118 -12.72 -3.24 -10.77
C LEU A 118 -12.04 -2.03 -11.42
N HIS A 119 -10.77 -2.14 -11.82
CA HIS A 119 -10.10 -1.08 -12.59
C HIS A 119 -10.82 -0.81 -13.91
N VAL A 120 -11.04 -1.84 -14.73
CA VAL A 120 -11.78 -1.71 -15.98
C VAL A 120 -13.19 -1.18 -15.72
N ARG A 121 -13.94 -1.78 -14.79
CA ARG A 121 -15.34 -1.41 -14.47
C ARG A 121 -15.49 -0.02 -13.85
N SER A 122 -14.42 0.55 -13.27
CA SER A 122 -14.40 1.94 -12.78
C SER A 122 -14.36 2.97 -13.91
N GLY A 123 -14.05 2.55 -15.14
CA GLY A 123 -13.83 3.42 -16.29
C GLY A 123 -12.38 3.86 -16.46
N PHE A 124 -11.42 3.17 -15.82
CA PHE A 124 -10.00 3.38 -16.05
C PHE A 124 -9.63 2.94 -17.49
N PRO A 125 -8.83 3.72 -18.23
CA PRO A 125 -8.53 3.41 -19.62
C PRO A 125 -7.61 2.18 -19.80
N ARG A 126 -8.03 1.23 -20.62
CA ARG A 126 -7.31 -0.05 -20.83
C ARG A 126 -5.95 0.10 -21.50
N ASP A 127 -5.74 1.13 -22.33
CA ASP A 127 -4.43 1.42 -22.93
C ASP A 127 -3.38 1.96 -21.94
N LYS A 128 -3.78 2.26 -20.70
CA LYS A 128 -2.88 2.65 -19.59
C LYS A 128 -2.88 1.64 -18.43
N LEU A 129 -3.45 0.46 -18.64
CA LEU A 129 -3.56 -0.60 -17.65
C LEU A 129 -2.83 -1.87 -18.13
N ALA A 130 -2.11 -2.53 -17.23
CA ALA A 130 -1.65 -3.91 -17.40
C ALA A 130 -2.33 -4.81 -16.37
N GLU A 131 -3.09 -5.80 -16.84
CA GLU A 131 -3.80 -6.78 -16.01
C GLU A 131 -3.00 -8.08 -15.96
N LEU A 132 -1.93 -8.08 -15.14
CA LEU A 132 -0.88 -9.09 -15.23
C LEU A 132 -1.33 -10.51 -14.90
N HIS A 133 -2.41 -10.67 -14.13
CA HIS A 133 -2.92 -11.97 -13.68
C HIS A 133 -4.27 -12.33 -14.31
N GLY A 134 -4.70 -11.56 -15.32
CA GLY A 134 -5.99 -11.71 -15.96
C GLY A 134 -7.09 -10.85 -15.36
N ASN A 135 -8.31 -11.06 -15.85
CA ASN A 135 -9.52 -10.38 -15.40
C ASN A 135 -10.71 -11.33 -15.51
N MET A 136 -11.47 -11.49 -14.41
CA MET A 136 -12.62 -12.39 -14.30
C MET A 136 -13.75 -12.11 -15.30
N PHE A 137 -13.77 -10.93 -15.90
CA PHE A 137 -14.77 -10.48 -16.87
C PHE A 137 -14.26 -10.50 -18.33
N ILE A 138 -13.02 -10.94 -18.57
CA ILE A 138 -12.42 -10.93 -19.89
C ILE A 138 -12.11 -12.36 -20.32
N GLU A 139 -12.66 -12.70 -21.48
CA GLU A 139 -12.35 -13.91 -22.23
C GLU A 139 -11.61 -13.53 -23.52
N GLU A 140 -10.61 -14.32 -23.90
CA GLU A 140 -9.84 -14.15 -25.12
C GLU A 140 -9.88 -15.41 -25.98
N CYS A 141 -9.97 -15.24 -27.29
CA CYS A 141 -9.82 -16.39 -28.19
C CYS A 141 -8.34 -16.73 -28.37
N ALA A 142 -8.03 -18.00 -28.15
CA ALA A 142 -6.69 -18.58 -28.29
C ALA A 142 -6.04 -18.48 -29.69
N LYS A 143 -6.78 -18.07 -30.73
CA LYS A 143 -6.29 -17.98 -32.12
C LYS A 143 -6.36 -16.59 -32.73
N CYS A 144 -7.49 -15.88 -32.60
CA CYS A 144 -7.77 -14.73 -33.48
C CYS A 144 -8.78 -13.70 -32.93
N LYS A 145 -9.10 -13.73 -31.63
CA LYS A 145 -10.20 -12.95 -31.03
C LYS A 145 -11.64 -13.30 -31.51
N THR A 146 -11.84 -14.38 -32.29
CA THR A 146 -13.17 -14.84 -32.79
C THR A 146 -13.45 -16.35 -32.74
N GLY A 147 -12.50 -17.17 -32.31
CA GLY A 147 -12.67 -18.62 -32.05
C GLY A 147 -12.99 -18.92 -30.58
N GLU A 148 -12.75 -20.16 -30.14
CA GLU A 148 -13.03 -20.61 -28.76
C GLU A 148 -12.43 -19.65 -27.73
N LEU A 149 -13.31 -19.11 -26.90
CA LEU A 149 -12.99 -18.15 -25.86
C LEU A 149 -12.52 -18.90 -24.62
N ARG A 150 -11.42 -18.43 -24.04
CA ARG A 150 -10.86 -18.90 -22.79
C ARG A 150 -10.81 -17.73 -21.82
N ASP A 151 -10.99 -18.00 -20.53
CA ASP A 151 -10.75 -16.97 -19.53
C ASP A 151 -9.27 -16.57 -19.52
N THR A 152 -8.99 -15.42 -18.91
CA THR A 152 -7.64 -14.86 -18.83
C THR A 152 -6.96 -15.12 -17.48
N ILE A 153 -7.59 -15.89 -16.59
CA ILE A 153 -7.09 -16.11 -15.23
C ILE A 153 -5.92 -17.08 -15.29
N LEU A 154 -4.77 -16.63 -14.80
CA LEU A 154 -3.57 -17.45 -14.79
C LEU A 154 -3.61 -18.47 -13.64
N ASP A 155 -3.32 -19.73 -13.95
CA ASP A 155 -2.91 -20.72 -12.96
C ASP A 155 -1.42 -20.53 -12.57
N TRP A 156 -0.94 -21.27 -11.57
CA TRP A 156 0.39 -21.08 -10.99
C TRP A 156 1.56 -21.25 -11.97
N GLU A 157 1.41 -22.15 -12.95
CA GLU A 157 2.45 -22.45 -13.94
C GLU A 157 2.30 -21.65 -15.23
N ASP A 158 1.22 -20.87 -15.37
CA ASP A 158 0.97 -20.09 -16.56
C ASP A 158 1.93 -18.89 -16.65
N SER A 159 2.35 -18.61 -17.88
CA SER A 159 3.16 -17.42 -18.16
C SER A 159 2.27 -16.16 -18.18
N LEU A 160 2.81 -15.05 -17.67
CA LEU A 160 2.11 -13.76 -17.75
C LEU A 160 1.89 -13.33 -19.21
N PRO A 161 0.80 -12.60 -19.51
CA PRO A 161 0.53 -12.08 -20.85
C PRO A 161 1.67 -11.17 -21.32
N GLU A 162 2.32 -11.54 -22.42
CA GLU A 162 3.55 -10.89 -22.90
C GLU A 162 3.39 -9.39 -23.11
N ARG A 163 2.27 -8.98 -23.74
CA ARG A 163 1.97 -7.57 -24.02
C ARG A 163 1.89 -6.75 -22.73
N ASP A 164 1.10 -7.21 -21.77
CA ASP A 164 0.83 -6.49 -20.53
C ASP A 164 2.08 -6.45 -19.65
N LEU A 165 2.84 -7.55 -19.59
CA LEU A 165 4.11 -7.58 -18.89
C LEU A 165 5.14 -6.63 -19.53
N ALA A 166 5.23 -6.59 -20.87
CA ALA A 166 6.16 -5.69 -21.57
C ALA A 166 5.84 -4.21 -21.32
N LEU A 167 4.56 -3.83 -21.41
CA LEU A 167 4.11 -2.47 -21.11
C LEU A 167 4.34 -2.10 -19.64
N ALA A 168 4.05 -3.02 -18.72
CA ALA A 168 4.28 -2.80 -17.29
C ALA A 168 5.77 -2.64 -16.96
N ASP A 169 6.64 -3.44 -17.55
CA ASP A 169 8.09 -3.34 -17.39
C ASP A 169 8.64 -2.04 -17.99
N GLU A 170 8.22 -1.67 -19.20
CA GLU A 170 8.61 -0.40 -19.83
C GLU A 170 8.19 0.81 -18.97
N ALA A 171 6.92 0.85 -18.56
CA ALA A 171 6.41 1.92 -17.71
C ALA A 171 7.19 2.00 -16.40
N SER A 172 7.42 0.86 -15.74
CA SER A 172 8.15 0.82 -14.46
C SER A 172 9.61 1.25 -14.59
N ARG A 173 10.29 0.89 -15.68
CA ARG A 173 11.68 1.32 -15.96
C ARG A 173 11.78 2.82 -16.23
N ASN A 174 10.78 3.39 -16.89
CA ASN A 174 10.78 4.80 -17.30
C ASN A 174 10.19 5.74 -16.23
N ALA A 175 9.59 5.19 -15.16
CA ALA A 175 9.06 5.94 -14.05
C ALA A 175 10.16 6.62 -13.24
N ASP A 176 9.90 7.83 -12.74
CA ASP A 176 10.69 8.47 -11.68
C ASP A 176 10.04 8.27 -10.29
N LEU A 177 8.79 7.82 -10.25
CA LEU A 177 8.09 7.42 -9.04
C LEU A 177 7.20 6.18 -9.28
N SER A 178 7.45 5.11 -8.52
CA SER A 178 6.55 3.97 -8.40
C SER A 178 5.85 3.99 -7.04
N ILE A 179 4.53 3.81 -7.04
CA ILE A 179 3.71 3.74 -5.82
C ILE A 179 2.98 2.39 -5.80
N THR A 180 3.20 1.59 -4.77
CA THR A 180 2.49 0.31 -4.60
C THR A 180 1.36 0.43 -3.58
N LEU A 181 0.17 -0.05 -3.92
CA LEU A 181 -1.02 0.01 -3.08
C LEU A 181 -1.57 -1.40 -2.84
N GLY A 182 -1.65 -1.83 -1.59
CA GLY A 182 -2.37 -3.04 -1.21
C GLY A 182 -1.81 -4.34 -1.80
N THR A 183 -0.49 -4.43 -1.99
CA THR A 183 0.20 -5.64 -2.46
C THR A 183 1.38 -5.98 -1.56
N SER A 184 1.53 -7.26 -1.20
CA SER A 184 2.69 -7.75 -0.44
C SER A 184 3.93 -7.96 -1.30
N LEU A 185 3.83 -7.77 -2.63
CA LEU A 185 4.92 -7.85 -3.60
C LEU A 185 5.62 -9.22 -3.66
N GLN A 186 4.94 -10.29 -3.24
CA GLN A 186 5.55 -11.62 -3.13
C GLN A 186 5.66 -12.37 -4.46
N ILE A 187 4.67 -12.20 -5.35
CA ILE A 187 4.58 -12.87 -6.64
C ILE A 187 5.56 -12.25 -7.64
N ARG A 188 6.28 -13.10 -8.39
CA ARG A 188 7.19 -12.68 -9.45
C ARG A 188 6.57 -13.02 -10.82
N PRO A 189 6.84 -12.23 -11.87
CA PRO A 189 7.66 -11.00 -11.87
C PRO A 189 6.94 -9.76 -11.34
N SER A 190 5.61 -9.78 -11.20
CA SER A 190 4.77 -8.60 -10.90
C SER A 190 5.26 -7.77 -9.71
N GLY A 191 5.52 -8.41 -8.56
CA GLY A 191 6.00 -7.74 -7.34
C GLY A 191 7.41 -7.17 -7.43
N ASN A 192 8.20 -7.54 -8.46
CA ASN A 192 9.53 -6.98 -8.68
C ASN A 192 9.51 -5.75 -9.61
N LEU A 193 8.41 -5.49 -10.34
CA LEU A 193 8.31 -4.36 -11.28
C LEU A 193 8.57 -3.00 -10.62
N PRO A 194 8.08 -2.69 -9.40
CA PRO A 194 8.39 -1.41 -8.73
C PRO A 194 9.90 -1.19 -8.49
N LEU A 195 10.70 -2.26 -8.39
CA LEU A 195 12.16 -2.15 -8.25
C LEU A 195 12.85 -1.71 -9.55
N ALA A 196 12.21 -1.88 -10.71
CA ALA A 196 12.75 -1.39 -11.98
C ALA A 196 12.92 0.13 -11.96
N THR A 197 11.99 0.84 -11.30
CA THR A 197 12.07 2.29 -11.04
C THR A 197 13.29 2.64 -10.19
N LYS A 198 13.52 1.94 -9.07
CA LYS A 198 14.68 2.16 -8.19
C LYS A 198 16.01 1.96 -8.92
N ARG A 199 16.11 0.95 -9.79
CA ARG A 199 17.33 0.67 -10.58
C ARG A 199 17.70 1.79 -11.55
N ARG A 200 16.77 2.68 -11.87
CA ARG A 200 16.97 3.84 -12.76
C ARG A 200 17.05 5.17 -11.99
N GLY A 201 17.15 5.12 -10.66
CA GLY A 201 17.27 6.31 -9.81
C GLY A 201 15.93 6.94 -9.40
N GLY A 202 14.80 6.35 -9.80
CA GLY A 202 13.47 6.77 -9.35
C GLY A 202 13.22 6.42 -7.87
N ARG A 203 12.09 6.89 -7.36
CA ARG A 203 11.63 6.65 -5.98
C ARG A 203 10.58 5.55 -5.93
N LEU A 204 10.52 4.85 -4.80
CA LEU A 204 9.53 3.81 -4.50
C LEU A 204 8.78 4.16 -3.21
N VAL A 205 7.46 4.26 -3.31
CA VAL A 205 6.56 4.37 -2.16
C VAL A 205 5.77 3.07 -2.02
N ILE A 206 5.67 2.56 -0.80
CA ILE A 206 4.87 1.38 -0.47
C ILE A 206 3.78 1.77 0.51
N VAL A 207 2.52 1.55 0.13
CA VAL A 207 1.35 1.72 0.99
C VAL A 207 0.70 0.35 1.21
N ASN A 208 0.86 -0.19 2.41
CA ASN A 208 0.34 -1.51 2.76
C ASN A 208 0.21 -1.65 4.29
N LEU A 209 -0.81 -2.37 4.77
CA LEU A 209 -0.97 -2.65 6.20
C LEU A 209 0.06 -3.67 6.71
N GLN A 210 0.39 -4.68 5.91
CA GLN A 210 1.37 -5.70 6.26
C GLN A 210 2.76 -5.37 5.70
N PRO A 211 3.83 -5.94 6.27
CA PRO A 211 5.15 -5.92 5.64
C PRO A 211 5.12 -6.47 4.20
N THR A 212 5.92 -5.87 3.33
CA THR A 212 6.07 -6.33 1.94
C THR A 212 7.44 -6.93 1.70
N LYS A 213 7.58 -7.67 0.59
CA LYS A 213 8.87 -8.27 0.19
C LYS A 213 9.99 -7.23 0.01
N HIS A 214 9.63 -5.99 -0.31
CA HIS A 214 10.57 -4.95 -0.74
C HIS A 214 10.58 -3.70 0.14
N ASP A 215 10.17 -3.84 1.41
CA ASP A 215 10.11 -2.72 2.36
C ASP A 215 11.44 -1.97 2.47
N ARG A 216 12.58 -2.69 2.44
CA ARG A 216 13.92 -2.11 2.58
C ARG A 216 14.32 -1.21 1.41
N GLN A 217 13.69 -1.36 0.26
CA GLN A 217 13.97 -0.61 -0.96
C GLN A 217 13.10 0.63 -1.10
N ALA A 218 12.04 0.76 -0.30
CA ALA A 218 11.13 1.89 -0.33
C ALA A 218 11.76 3.15 0.27
N ASP A 219 11.61 4.27 -0.45
CA ASP A 219 11.95 5.60 0.02
C ASP A 219 10.92 6.12 1.05
N LEU A 220 9.67 5.65 0.95
CA LEU A 220 8.59 5.95 1.88
C LEU A 220 7.71 4.71 2.08
N ARG A 221 7.43 4.36 3.34
CA ARG A 221 6.49 3.30 3.73
C ARG A 221 5.36 3.90 4.54
N ILE A 222 4.13 3.66 4.10
CA ILE A 222 2.92 4.14 4.75
C ILE A 222 2.11 2.92 5.17
N HIS A 223 1.90 2.75 6.47
CA HIS A 223 1.09 1.67 7.02
C HIS A 223 -0.27 2.22 7.41
N GLY A 224 -1.24 2.08 6.52
CA GLY A 224 -2.61 2.54 6.72
C GLY A 224 -3.53 2.02 5.64
N TYR A 225 -4.83 2.21 5.83
CA TYR A 225 -5.82 1.86 4.82
C TYR A 225 -5.60 2.71 3.56
N VAL A 226 -5.54 2.05 2.40
CA VAL A 226 -5.29 2.72 1.12
C VAL A 226 -6.36 3.77 0.79
N ASP A 227 -7.62 3.53 1.15
CA ASP A 227 -8.70 4.49 0.94
C ASP A 227 -8.50 5.78 1.76
N ASP A 228 -8.01 5.68 3.00
CA ASP A 228 -7.68 6.84 3.83
C ASP A 228 -6.47 7.61 3.28
N VAL A 229 -5.43 6.88 2.87
CA VAL A 229 -4.23 7.44 2.25
C VAL A 229 -4.57 8.18 0.96
N MET A 230 -5.34 7.54 0.07
CA MET A 230 -5.72 8.13 -1.23
C MET A 230 -6.68 9.30 -1.04
N ALA A 231 -7.64 9.25 -0.11
CA ALA A 231 -8.52 10.37 0.18
C ALA A 231 -7.73 11.61 0.67
N ARG A 232 -6.75 11.41 1.55
CA ARG A 232 -5.86 12.49 2.03
C ARG A 232 -4.94 13.00 0.92
N LEU A 233 -4.36 12.10 0.12
CA LEU A 233 -3.54 12.47 -1.05
C LEU A 233 -4.32 13.35 -2.02
N MET A 234 -5.52 12.91 -2.43
CA MET A 234 -6.38 13.65 -3.36
C MET A 234 -6.73 15.04 -2.82
N ARG A 235 -6.97 15.17 -1.50
CA ARG A 235 -7.17 16.46 -0.84
C ARG A 235 -5.96 17.37 -0.95
N HIS A 236 -4.76 16.85 -0.70
CA HIS A 236 -3.52 17.64 -0.85
C HIS A 236 -3.30 18.07 -2.29
N LEU A 237 -3.55 17.19 -3.25
CA LEU A 237 -3.47 17.48 -4.69
C LEU A 237 -4.55 18.46 -5.19
N GLY A 238 -5.55 18.80 -4.36
CA GLY A 238 -6.68 19.66 -4.75
C GLY A 238 -7.63 18.99 -5.75
N LEU A 239 -7.74 17.67 -5.72
CA LEU A 239 -8.53 16.89 -6.66
C LEU A 239 -9.74 16.24 -5.97
N GLY A 240 -10.93 16.38 -6.56
CA GLY A 240 -12.11 15.62 -6.15
C GLY A 240 -12.03 14.18 -6.64
N ILE A 241 -12.56 13.23 -5.85
CA ILE A 241 -12.69 11.84 -6.27
C ILE A 241 -14.02 11.68 -7.03
N PRO A 242 -14.00 11.22 -8.29
CA PRO A 242 -15.20 11.15 -9.13
C PRO A 242 -16.18 10.10 -8.62
N THR A 243 -17.46 10.38 -8.79
CA THR A 243 -18.54 9.43 -8.50
C THR A 243 -18.57 8.32 -9.55
N TRP A 244 -18.71 7.08 -9.10
CA TRP A 244 -18.94 5.94 -9.99
C TRP A 244 -20.42 5.81 -10.35
N HIS A 245 -20.73 5.80 -11.64
CA HIS A 245 -22.10 5.73 -12.18
C HIS A 245 -22.49 4.33 -12.69
N GLY A 246 -21.75 3.30 -12.28
CA GLY A 246 -21.93 1.92 -12.72
C GLY A 246 -20.85 1.46 -13.70
N PRO A 247 -20.85 0.16 -14.08
CA PRO A 247 -19.80 -0.43 -14.90
C PRO A 247 -19.66 0.28 -16.26
N ARG A 248 -18.44 0.71 -16.59
CA ARG A 248 -18.09 1.35 -17.86
C ARG A 248 -16.74 0.84 -18.31
N VAL A 249 -16.60 0.51 -19.59
CA VAL A 249 -15.32 0.14 -20.20
C VAL A 249 -14.82 1.33 -21.02
N LEU A 250 -13.57 1.73 -20.81
CA LEU A 250 -12.90 2.76 -21.59
C LEU A 250 -11.66 2.14 -22.24
N GLU A 251 -11.70 1.94 -23.57
CA GLU A 251 -10.59 1.28 -24.27
C GLU A 251 -9.33 2.15 -24.33
N ARG A 252 -9.49 3.47 -24.48
CA ARG A 252 -8.37 4.41 -24.63
C ARG A 252 -8.53 5.64 -23.74
N ALA A 253 -7.41 6.15 -23.24
CA ALA A 253 -7.36 7.37 -22.46
C ALA A 253 -7.95 8.56 -23.23
N LEU A 254 -8.70 9.39 -22.50
CA LEU A 254 -9.25 10.64 -23.03
C LEU A 254 -8.21 11.76 -22.97
N PRO A 255 -8.44 12.90 -23.68
CA PRO A 255 -7.62 14.09 -23.48
C PRO A 255 -7.57 14.50 -22.00
N LEU A 256 -6.39 14.93 -21.56
CA LEU A 256 -6.16 15.28 -20.16
C LEU A 256 -7.00 16.49 -19.76
N LEU A 257 -7.58 16.41 -18.56
CA LEU A 257 -8.26 17.51 -17.90
C LEU A 257 -7.25 18.50 -17.31
N PRO A 258 -7.63 19.78 -17.15
CA PRO A 258 -6.84 20.74 -16.39
C PRO A 258 -6.59 20.24 -14.97
N ARG A 259 -5.39 20.49 -14.44
CA ARG A 259 -5.01 20.14 -13.07
C ARG A 259 -4.67 21.39 -12.25
N PRO A 260 -4.87 21.37 -10.92
CA PRO A 260 -4.43 22.45 -10.05
C PRO A 260 -2.92 22.72 -10.22
N PRO A 261 -2.48 23.98 -10.09
CA PRO A 261 -1.05 24.29 -10.11
C PRO A 261 -0.35 23.61 -8.93
N ALA A 262 0.86 23.09 -9.16
CA ALA A 262 1.67 22.56 -8.08
C ALA A 262 1.96 23.68 -7.06
N PRO A 263 1.93 23.40 -5.76
CA PRO A 263 2.33 24.39 -4.75
C PRO A 263 3.79 24.79 -4.94
N GLN A 264 4.13 26.02 -4.56
CA GLN A 264 5.53 26.46 -4.48
C GLN A 264 6.23 25.68 -3.36
N LEU A 265 6.85 24.56 -3.70
CA LEU A 265 7.66 23.78 -2.77
C LEU A 265 8.94 24.57 -2.50
N LYS A 266 9.13 25.05 -1.26
CA LYS A 266 10.42 25.61 -0.85
C LYS A 266 11.48 24.51 -0.95
N PRO A 267 12.69 24.80 -1.47
CA PRO A 267 13.82 23.90 -1.33
C PRO A 267 14.00 23.57 0.14
N LYS A 268 14.20 22.29 0.47
CA LYS A 268 14.64 21.90 1.81
C LYS A 268 16.02 22.55 2.00
N GLU A 269 16.17 23.45 2.96
CA GLU A 269 17.50 23.85 3.41
C GLU A 269 18.16 22.57 3.93
N ASP A 270 19.28 22.19 3.31
CA ASP A 270 20.11 21.11 3.83
C ASP A 270 20.52 21.51 5.25
N SER A 271 20.03 20.78 6.24
CA SER A 271 20.51 20.90 7.61
C SER A 271 21.87 20.21 7.72
N GLU A 272 22.86 20.74 7.00
CA GLU A 272 24.28 20.51 7.21
C GLU A 272 24.88 21.85 7.64
N GLU A 273 24.93 22.09 8.95
CA GLU A 273 25.94 22.88 9.68
C GLU A 273 25.38 23.30 11.05
N LYS A 274 25.56 22.43 12.04
CA LYS A 274 25.81 22.83 13.44
C LYS A 274 26.36 21.64 14.23
N SER A 275 27.54 21.16 13.83
CA SER A 275 28.32 20.25 14.68
C SER A 275 29.82 20.31 14.41
N THR A 276 30.40 21.50 14.31
CA THR A 276 31.86 21.66 14.42
C THR A 276 32.19 23.06 14.94
N ALA A 277 32.09 23.25 16.26
CA ALA A 277 32.91 24.22 16.97
C ALA A 277 32.90 23.92 18.48
N CYS A 278 34.11 23.73 19.02
CA CYS A 278 34.49 23.92 20.42
C CYS A 278 34.22 22.78 21.43
N LEU A 279 35.05 21.73 21.36
CA LEU A 279 35.53 21.04 22.57
C LEU A 279 37.05 21.23 22.64
N ASN A 280 37.47 22.24 23.41
CA ASN A 280 38.75 22.30 24.11
C ASN A 280 38.71 23.52 25.04
N GLY A 281 38.54 23.28 26.33
CA GLY A 281 38.48 24.35 27.32
C GLY A 281 38.14 23.82 28.71
N SER A 282 39.17 23.66 29.53
CA SER A 282 39.22 23.14 30.89
C SER A 282 38.39 23.92 31.92
N VAL A 283 37.83 23.23 32.92
CA VAL A 283 37.20 23.80 34.14
C VAL A 283 38.25 23.80 35.27
N PRO A 284 38.49 24.89 36.05
CA PRO A 284 37.81 25.12 37.36
C PRO A 284 37.88 26.61 37.88
N PRO A 285 37.56 26.98 39.15
CA PRO A 285 36.77 26.36 40.22
C PRO A 285 35.61 27.23 40.77
N GLN A 286 34.75 26.63 41.60
CA GLN A 286 33.62 27.21 42.34
C GLN A 286 34.03 28.12 43.51
N PRO A 287 33.26 29.18 43.86
CA PRO A 287 33.43 29.93 45.11
C PRO A 287 32.63 29.36 46.30
N LYS A 288 33.22 29.54 47.50
CA LYS A 288 32.88 28.98 48.83
C LYS A 288 31.52 29.47 49.40
N PRO A 289 30.86 28.70 50.29
CA PRO A 289 29.71 29.16 51.08
C PRO A 289 30.04 29.38 52.58
N GLU A 290 29.41 30.39 53.21
CA GLU A 290 29.30 30.57 54.67
C GLU A 290 28.03 31.38 55.01
N PRO A 291 27.46 31.36 56.25
CA PRO A 291 27.26 30.23 57.17
C PRO A 291 25.80 30.10 57.72
N CYS A 292 25.51 28.98 58.40
CA CYS A 292 24.22 28.52 58.94
C CYS A 292 23.72 29.19 60.24
N THR A 293 22.39 29.14 60.48
CA THR A 293 21.70 29.10 61.80
C THR A 293 20.35 28.33 61.69
N PRO A 294 19.74 27.76 62.76
CA PRO A 294 19.58 26.29 62.83
C PRO A 294 18.15 25.72 63.05
N LYS A 295 18.04 24.43 62.66
CA LYS A 295 17.27 23.28 63.22
C LYS A 295 15.75 23.39 63.48
N MET A 296 15.01 22.42 62.90
CA MET A 296 14.13 21.50 63.68
C MET A 296 13.82 20.20 62.90
N GLU A 297 14.35 19.10 63.45
CA GLU A 297 13.90 17.70 63.57
C GLU A 297 13.11 16.96 62.45
N ARG A 298 13.68 15.80 62.04
CA ARG A 298 13.01 14.61 61.44
C ARG A 298 12.47 13.71 62.57
N PRO A 299 11.53 12.75 62.36
CA PRO A 299 11.71 11.45 61.64
C PRO A 299 10.45 11.07 60.83
N ASP A 300 10.29 9.99 60.06
CA ASP A 300 11.07 8.88 59.54
C ASP A 300 10.25 8.30 58.37
N SER A 301 10.91 7.69 57.39
CA SER A 301 10.26 6.80 56.41
C SER A 301 10.24 5.37 56.95
N PRO A 302 9.38 4.49 56.41
CA PRO A 302 9.95 3.27 55.84
C PRO A 302 9.36 2.89 54.48
N GLY A 303 10.16 2.11 53.75
CA GLY A 303 10.04 1.75 52.34
C GLY A 303 9.11 0.56 52.00
N PRO A 304 9.36 -0.13 50.87
CA PRO A 304 8.29 -0.62 50.00
C PRO A 304 7.92 -2.09 50.23
N HIS A 305 6.65 -2.42 50.00
CA HIS A 305 6.13 -3.80 50.01
C HIS A 305 6.12 -4.43 48.61
N GLN A 306 6.67 -5.63 48.52
CA GLN A 306 6.58 -6.59 47.40
C GLN A 306 5.59 -7.74 47.74
N PRO A 307 5.23 -8.62 46.77
CA PRO A 307 3.85 -9.06 46.54
C PRO A 307 3.45 -10.39 47.22
N SER A 308 2.14 -10.62 47.36
CA SER A 308 1.55 -11.86 47.86
C SER A 308 1.16 -12.84 46.73
N LYS A 309 1.29 -14.14 47.04
CA LYS A 309 1.00 -15.30 46.17
C LYS A 309 -0.42 -15.85 46.40
N ARG A 310 -0.99 -16.39 45.30
CA ARG A 310 -1.94 -17.53 45.14
C ARG A 310 -3.36 -17.42 45.71
N LEU A 311 -4.34 -17.80 44.87
CA LEU A 311 -5.18 -18.99 45.05
C LEU A 311 -5.85 -19.41 43.72
N LYS A 312 -5.86 -20.73 43.48
CA LYS A 312 -6.59 -21.45 42.41
C LYS A 312 -8.07 -21.58 42.80
N ALA A 313 -8.98 -21.58 41.83
CA ALA A 313 -10.30 -22.19 41.97
C ALA A 313 -10.57 -23.06 40.72
N GLU A 314 -10.84 -24.34 40.98
CA GLU A 314 -11.22 -25.36 40.00
C GLU A 314 -12.73 -25.35 39.73
N ALA A 315 -13.10 -25.96 38.61
CA ALA A 315 -14.45 -26.20 38.13
C ALA A 315 -15.20 -27.28 38.94
N VAL A 316 -16.53 -27.22 38.92
CA VAL A 316 -17.43 -28.35 39.22
C VAL A 316 -18.58 -28.35 38.17
N PRO A 317 -18.95 -29.50 37.59
CA PRO A 317 -20.01 -29.62 36.60
C PRO A 317 -21.34 -30.11 37.21
N SER A 318 -22.45 -29.72 36.59
CA SER A 318 -23.69 -30.50 36.35
C SER A 318 -24.57 -29.72 35.38
#